data_AF-A0A1Q9RWW6-F1
#
_entry.id   AF-A0A1Q9RWW6-F1
#
_cell.length_a   1.000
_cell.length_b   1.000
_cell.length_c   1.000
_cell.angle_alpha   90.00
_cell.angle_beta   90.00
_cell.angle_gamma   90.00
#
_symmetry.space_group_name_H-M   'P 1'
#
loop_
_entity.id
_entity.type
_entity.pdbx_description
1 polymer ?
#
loop_
_entity_poly.entity_id
_entity_poly.type
_entity_poly.pdbx_seq_one_letter_code
_entity_poly.pdbx_strand_id
1 'polypeptide(L)' 'MRAYPVDELYEEMAFIAYHFHWPRTELMTLEHGERRRWCEEISAINRQLSGTPSNPFEIA' A
#
# COMPACT_ATOMS: atom_id res chain seq x y z
N MET A 1 -15.31 11.77 -18.99
CA MET A 1 -14.15 11.82 -18.07
C MET A 1 -14.71 12.01 -16.67
N ARG A 2 -14.59 11.01 -15.78
CA ARG A 2 -15.04 11.12 -14.38
C ARG A 2 -13.84 11.64 -13.58
N ALA A 3 -14.01 12.69 -12.78
CA ALA A 3 -12.95 13.13 -11.89
C ALA A 3 -12.57 11.99 -10.95
N TYR A 4 -11.27 11.82 -10.68
CA TYR A 4 -10.82 10.81 -9.74
C TYR A 4 -11.36 11.14 -8.34
N PRO A 5 -11.92 10.19 -7.59
CA PRO A 5 -12.46 10.45 -6.27
C PRO A 5 -11.32 10.90 -5.35
N VAL A 6 -11.48 12.07 -4.72
CA VAL A 6 -10.43 12.63 -3.84
C VAL A 6 -10.20 11.72 -2.64
N ASP A 7 -11.24 11.02 -2.19
CA ASP A 7 -11.18 10.10 -1.06
C ASP A 7 -10.28 8.90 -1.39
N GLU A 8 -10.45 8.28 -2.57
CA GLU A 8 -9.59 7.17 -3.03
C GLU A 8 -8.11 7.59 -3.14
N LEU A 9 -7.83 8.84 -3.55
CA LEU A 9 -6.47 9.37 -3.59
C LEU A 9 -5.84 9.40 -2.19
N TYR A 10 -6.55 9.91 -1.20
CA TYR A 10 -6.04 10.00 0.17
C TYR A 10 -5.86 8.62 0.80
N GLU A 11 -6.75 7.66 0.50
CA GLU A 11 -6.63 6.27 0.94
C GLU A 11 -5.36 5.61 0.38
N GLU A 12 -5.12 5.71 -0.94
CA GLU A 12 -3.91 5.19 -1.59
C GLU A 12 -2.63 5.79 -0.97
N MET A 13 -2.61 7.11 -0.80
CA MET A 13 -1.46 7.80 -0.24
C MET A 13 -1.22 7.42 1.22
N ALA A 14 -2.28 7.33 2.04
CA ALA A 14 -2.18 6.93 3.43
C ALA A 14 -1.64 5.49 3.55
N PHE A 15 -2.09 4.59 2.68
CA PHE A 15 -1.62 3.20 2.65
C PHE A 15 -0.11 3.12 2.34
N ILE A 16 0.35 3.84 1.31
CA ILE A 16 1.77 3.87 0.97
C ILE A 16 2.59 4.53 2.08
N ALA A 17 2.12 5.66 2.63
CA ALA A 17 2.78 6.35 3.74
C ALA A 17 2.92 5.48 4.99
N TYR A 18 1.91 4.65 5.27
CA TYR A 18 1.93 3.74 6.42
C TYR A 18 3.03 2.67 6.29
N HIS A 19 3.26 2.13 5.09
CA HIS A 19 4.20 1.04 4.86
C HIS A 19 5.64 1.49 4.53
N PHE A 20 5.80 2.55 3.74
CA PHE A 20 7.12 3.02 3.30
C PHE A 20 7.56 4.34 3.94
N HIS A 21 6.69 4.98 4.73
CA HIS A 21 6.98 6.24 5.42
C HIS A 21 7.42 7.38 4.49
N TRP A 22 7.00 7.32 3.22
CA TRP A 22 7.28 8.38 2.26
C TRP A 22 6.56 9.66 2.66
N PRO A 23 7.21 10.83 2.51
CA PRO A 23 6.60 12.10 2.83
C PRO A 23 5.45 12.41 1.87
N ARG A 24 4.44 13.14 2.37
CA ARG A 24 3.29 13.58 1.57
C ARG A 24 3.68 14.24 0.25
N THR A 25 4.78 14.99 0.24
CA THR A 25 5.28 15.68 -0.96
C THR A 25 5.66 14.71 -2.08
N GLU A 26 6.29 13.59 -1.76
CA GLU A 26 6.69 12.56 -2.72
C GLU A 26 5.47 11.77 -3.23
N LEU A 27 4.52 11.49 -2.34
CA LEU A 27 3.28 10.81 -2.71
C LEU A 27 2.40 11.65 -3.65
N MET A 28 2.41 12.98 -3.48
CA MET A 28 1.66 13.89 -4.36
C MET A 28 2.27 14.01 -5.76
N THR A 29 3.54 13.61 -5.95
CA THR A 29 4.18 13.63 -7.28
C THR A 29 3.91 12.36 -8.09
N LEU A 30 3.44 11.29 -7.45
CA LEU A 30 3.15 10.03 -8.11
C LEU A 30 1.93 10.15 -9.02
N GLU A 31 2.07 9.65 -10.26
CA GLU A 31 0.92 9.49 -11.12
C GLU A 31 -0.07 8.47 -10.53
N HIS A 32 -1.33 8.56 -10.94
CA HIS A 32 -2.38 7.67 -10.43
C HIS A 32 -2.07 6.19 -10.69
N GLY A 33 -1.50 5.85 -11.85
CA GLY A 33 -1.08 4.49 -12.15
C GLY A 33 0.06 4.00 -11.26
N GLU A 34 1.02 4.88 -10.94
CA GLU A 34 2.15 4.54 -10.08
C GLU A 34 1.71 4.27 -8.64
N ARG A 35 0.82 5.11 -8.08
CA ARG A 35 0.28 4.89 -6.73
C ARG A 35 -0.45 3.56 -6.62
N ARG A 36 -1.29 3.22 -7.60
CA ARG A 36 -1.99 1.92 -7.60
C ARG A 36 -1.03 0.75 -7.69
N ARG A 37 0.00 0.84 -8.54
CA ARG A 37 1.06 -0.17 -8.60
C ARG A 37 1.74 -0.36 -7.24
N TRP A 38 2.10 0.71 -6.55
CA TRP A 38 2.71 0.61 -5.22
C TRP A 38 1.78 -0.07 -4.21
N CYS A 39 0.48 0.23 -4.23
CA CYS A 39 -0.49 -0.45 -3.38
C CYS A 39 -0.56 -1.97 -3.66
N GLU A 40 -0.47 -2.37 -4.95
CA GLU A 40 -0.43 -3.77 -5.37
C GLU A 40 0.83 -4.50 -4.86
N GLU A 41 2.00 -3.88 -4.99
CA GLU A 41 3.29 -4.43 -4.52
C GLU A 41 3.31 -4.60 -3.00
N ILE A 42 2.88 -3.59 -2.25
CA ILE A 42 2.75 -3.67 -0.78
C ILE A 42 1.83 -4.82 -0.39
N SER A 43 0.69 -4.95 -1.07
CA SER A 43 -0.26 -6.03 -0.81
C SER A 43 0.32 -7.40 -1.15
N ALA A 44 1.12 -7.52 -2.20
CA ALA A 44 1.81 -8.76 -2.57
C ALA A 44 2.83 -9.18 -1.50
N ILE A 45 3.63 -8.23 -1.02
CA ILE A 45 4.58 -8.45 0.09
C ILE A 45 3.84 -8.90 1.35
N ASN A 46 2.77 -8.21 1.73
CA ASN A 46 1.98 -8.56 2.91
C ASN A 46 1.37 -9.95 2.80
N ARG A 47 0.85 -10.33 1.61
CA ARG A 47 0.36 -11.70 1.37
C ARG A 47 1.46 -12.74 1.55
N GLN A 48 2.65 -12.50 0.99
CA GLN A 48 3.79 -13.41 1.12
C GLN A 48 4.22 -13.57 2.59
N LEU A 49 4.26 -12.47 3.35
CA LEU A 49 4.61 -12.49 4.77
C LEU A 49 3.54 -13.17 5.61
N SER A 50 2.24 -12.92 5.34
CA SER A 50 1.13 -13.56 6.05
C SER A 50 1.03 -15.07 5.82
N GLY A 51 1.58 -15.58 4.71
CA GLY A 51 1.70 -17.02 4.45
C GLY A 51 2.79 -17.72 5.26
N THR A 52 3.60 -16.96 6.00
CA THR A 52 4.52 -17.49 7.01
C THR A 52 3.75 -17.55 8.32
N PRO A 53 3.59 -18.72 8.99
CA PRO A 53 2.94 -18.76 10.28
C PRO A 53 3.72 -17.84 11.22
N SER A 54 3.06 -16.76 11.65
CA SER A 54 3.63 -15.78 12.57
C SER A 54 3.80 -16.37 13.98
N ASN A 55 3.37 -17.61 14.20
CA ASN A 55 3.32 -18.23 15.51
C ASN A 55 4.39 -19.32 15.66
N PRO A 56 5.45 -19.08 16.45
CA PRO A 56 6.44 -20.09 16.83
C PRO A 56 5.86 -21.29 17.60
N PHE A 57 4.57 -21.27 17.93
CA PHE A 57 3.87 -22.29 18.72
C PHE A 57 2.78 -23.05 17.94
N GLU A 58 2.68 -22.86 16.62
CA GLU A 58 1.77 -23.62 15.76
C GLU A 58 2.39 -24.89 15.15
N ILE A 59 3.49 -25.38 15.73
CA ILE A 59 3.96 -26.75 15.54
C ILE A 59 3.52 -27.53 16.78
N ALA A 60 2.30 -28.08 16.72
CA ALA A 60 1.79 -29.06 17.69
C ALA A 60 1.12 -30.20 16.94
#